data_AF-V8CW42-F1
#
_entry.id   AF-V8CW42-F1
#
_cell.length_a   1.000
_cell.length_b   1.000
_cell.length_c   1.000
_cell.angle_alpha   90.00
_cell.angle_beta   90.00
_cell.angle_gamma   90.00
#
_symmetry.space_group_name_H-M   'P 1'
#
loop_
_entity.id
_entity.type
_entity.pdbx_description
1 polymer ?
#
loop_
_entity_poly.entity_id
_entity_poly.type
_entity_poly.pdbx_seq_one_letter_code
_entity_poly.pdbx_strand_id
1 'polypeptide(L)'
;MAKALAPLTSTAALTTTTPPVVGKINRYNATAGNLAVTLPALSGLADGAVVAIQKDDADVTANTVTVSRAGSDIIDAAATSVVLRMSGSLRTLQVVTVGGTKTWRTISSHDPLTALDSRYDGKYPLKSQVVTPTEFKKRRLSTTKTIMGWYFYTAGHGFGLEGAGLDAANSNLNDTADVIRGSQSAKVVTLSSGGSASLFKNITAVDLSAATAIRLYLKYDQYGAGQSLDLYMGKSNFSAYFNKNTILAGGGNAEGSNFPWQAGRWEIVDIPLSDFGANGTAPTWTDISRIQVGFTGPSGVAGTLHIASIEAIAPPQTVSPTIIFTMDDTSLTQKTICAPDLNSRGWPATLYPILDQIQPVTQSSTNWDLPWAKSMHDNYGWEIGAHAWSAAAHGVGMPAMSAERRIVEIESMASWLDANGFSAKTFAWPIGNHSKASEDTVREYFTAAFTATRVLNESACPPRRYAIQRCNAGFEPLADIQAAINKVVADKSVLILCIHDIVSGAAASGGNVMPPAKWTSIVTAVEGAVAVGAQVKTGDNWVSNIR
;
A
#
# COMPACT_ATOMS: atom_id res chain seq x y z
N MET A 1 -25.17 -35.12 11.89
CA MET A 1 -25.62 -34.18 12.94
C MET A 1 -24.39 -33.72 13.70
N ALA A 2 -24.11 -32.41 13.74
CA ALA A 2 -23.01 -31.88 14.54
C ALA A 2 -23.33 -32.08 16.04
N LYS A 3 -22.45 -32.76 16.78
CA LYS A 3 -22.59 -32.89 18.23
C LYS A 3 -22.31 -31.51 18.82
N ALA A 4 -23.34 -30.86 19.40
CA ALA A 4 -23.16 -29.60 20.10
C ALA A 4 -22.12 -29.80 21.22
N LEU A 5 -21.13 -28.92 21.29
CA LEU A 5 -20.18 -28.92 22.40
C LEU A 5 -20.93 -28.57 23.67
N ALA A 6 -20.64 -29.30 24.76
CA ALA A 6 -21.17 -28.94 26.06
C ALA A 6 -20.72 -27.50 26.42
N PRO A 7 -21.60 -26.66 26.98
CA PRO A 7 -21.23 -25.32 27.41
C PRO A 7 -20.05 -25.37 28.39
N LEU A 8 -19.05 -24.52 28.17
CA LEU A 8 -17.94 -24.38 29.11
C LEU A 8 -18.40 -23.55 30.31
N THR A 9 -18.03 -23.99 31.52
CA THR A 9 -18.24 -23.21 32.76
C THR A 9 -16.91 -22.61 33.22
N SER A 10 -16.92 -21.43 33.84
CA SER A 10 -15.70 -20.77 34.33
C SER A 10 -15.23 -21.32 35.67
N THR A 11 -13.91 -21.40 35.87
CA THR A 11 -13.30 -21.56 37.20
C THR A 11 -13.23 -20.21 37.93
N ALA A 12 -12.95 -20.24 39.23
CA ALA A 12 -12.38 -19.09 39.92
C ALA A 12 -10.99 -18.75 39.35
N ALA A 13 -10.53 -17.53 39.58
CA ALA A 13 -9.19 -17.10 39.17
C ALA A 13 -8.11 -17.90 39.92
N LEU A 14 -7.25 -18.57 39.18
CA LEU A 14 -6.14 -19.39 39.65
C LEU A 14 -4.88 -18.52 39.71
N THR A 15 -4.25 -18.44 40.88
CA THR A 15 -3.00 -17.69 41.11
C THR A 15 -1.77 -18.60 41.14
N THR A 16 -1.94 -19.88 40.84
CA THR A 16 -0.92 -20.93 40.89
C THR A 16 -0.82 -21.65 39.55
N THR A 17 0.19 -22.52 39.42
CA THR A 17 0.46 -23.31 38.20
C THR A 17 -0.44 -24.54 38.05
N THR A 18 -1.67 -24.47 38.58
CA THR A 18 -2.63 -25.58 38.54
C THR A 18 -2.99 -25.94 37.10
N PRO A 19 -2.87 -27.22 36.68
CA PRO A 19 -3.25 -27.65 35.34
C PRO A 19 -4.71 -27.30 35.00
N PRO A 20 -5.02 -26.90 33.76
CA PRO A 20 -6.37 -26.49 33.40
C PRO A 20 -7.30 -27.70 33.32
N VAL A 21 -8.52 -27.52 33.79
CA VAL A 21 -9.56 -28.55 33.82
C VAL A 21 -10.30 -28.58 32.49
N VAL A 22 -10.43 -29.77 31.90
CA VAL A 22 -11.19 -30.02 30.67
C VAL A 22 -12.68 -29.70 30.90
N GLY A 23 -13.32 -29.08 29.91
CA GLY A 23 -14.71 -28.62 29.98
C GLY A 23 -14.89 -27.30 30.72
N LYS A 24 -13.80 -26.59 31.07
CA LYS A 24 -13.83 -25.32 31.80
C LYS A 24 -13.13 -24.18 31.05
N ILE A 25 -13.51 -22.94 31.39
CA ILE A 25 -12.70 -21.74 31.17
C ILE A 25 -11.82 -21.57 32.41
N ASN A 26 -10.54 -21.86 32.26
CA ASN A 26 -9.54 -21.79 33.32
C ASN A 26 -8.95 -20.39 33.34
N ARG A 27 -9.33 -19.60 34.35
CA ARG A 27 -8.92 -18.20 34.49
C ARG A 27 -7.65 -18.14 35.31
N TYR A 28 -6.58 -17.60 34.77
CA TYR A 28 -5.28 -17.49 35.44
C TYR A 28 -4.94 -16.03 35.74
N ASN A 29 -4.69 -15.72 37.00
CA ASN A 29 -4.27 -14.42 37.48
C ASN A 29 -2.78 -14.46 37.83
N ALA A 30 -1.97 -13.99 36.90
CA ALA A 30 -0.53 -13.84 36.96
C ALA A 30 -0.09 -12.50 37.58
N THR A 31 -0.93 -11.82 38.39
CA THR A 31 -0.57 -10.54 39.02
C THR A 31 0.71 -10.63 39.87
N ALA A 32 0.94 -11.78 40.52
CA ALA A 32 2.12 -12.02 41.35
C ALA A 32 3.40 -12.40 40.57
N GLY A 33 3.30 -12.60 39.25
CA GLY A 33 4.41 -13.03 38.40
C GLY A 33 3.94 -13.96 37.28
N ASN A 34 4.83 -14.23 36.32
CA ASN A 34 4.54 -15.15 35.21
C ASN A 34 4.06 -16.51 35.72
N LEU A 35 2.99 -17.03 35.11
CA LEU A 35 2.51 -18.39 35.37
C LEU A 35 2.89 -19.29 34.20
N ALA A 36 3.50 -20.43 34.51
CA ALA A 36 3.74 -21.52 33.57
C ALA A 36 2.87 -22.71 33.98
N VAL A 37 1.89 -23.05 33.15
CA VAL A 37 0.93 -24.13 33.40
C VAL A 37 1.07 -25.19 32.33
N THR A 38 0.82 -26.45 32.67
CA THR A 38 0.92 -27.58 31.74
C THR A 38 -0.48 -28.07 31.41
N LEU A 39 -0.79 -28.25 30.12
CA LEU A 39 -2.03 -28.88 29.66
C LEU A 39 -2.16 -30.31 30.22
N PRO A 40 -3.37 -30.85 30.39
CA PRO A 40 -3.54 -32.27 30.65
C PRO A 40 -2.96 -33.12 29.51
N ALA A 41 -2.36 -34.26 29.87
CA ALA A 41 -1.81 -35.19 28.89
C ALA A 41 -2.90 -35.76 27.97
N LEU A 42 -2.63 -35.75 26.66
CA LEU A 42 -3.56 -36.21 25.63
C LEU A 42 -3.92 -37.69 25.76
N SER A 43 -3.02 -38.50 26.32
CA SER A 43 -3.24 -39.94 26.55
C SER A 43 -4.47 -40.23 27.41
N GLY A 44 -4.85 -39.32 28.30
CA GLY A 44 -6.00 -39.46 29.19
C GLY A 44 -7.30 -38.83 28.67
N LEU A 45 -7.29 -38.19 27.49
CA LEU A 45 -8.43 -37.40 27.00
C LEU A 45 -9.09 -38.03 25.77
N ALA A 46 -10.42 -37.92 25.68
CA ALA A 46 -11.16 -38.32 24.49
C ALA A 46 -11.09 -37.25 23.39
N ASP A 47 -11.25 -37.67 22.13
CA ASP A 47 -11.39 -36.73 21.01
C ASP A 47 -12.59 -35.81 21.21
N GLY A 48 -12.40 -34.54 20.89
CA GLY A 48 -13.37 -33.49 21.13
C GLY A 48 -13.36 -32.90 22.53
N ALA A 49 -12.51 -33.39 23.45
CA ALA A 49 -12.29 -32.74 24.75
C ALA A 49 -11.81 -31.30 24.56
N VAL A 50 -12.44 -30.35 25.24
CA VAL A 50 -12.15 -28.91 25.11
C VAL A 50 -11.57 -28.36 26.40
N VAL A 51 -10.59 -27.49 26.30
CA VAL A 51 -10.09 -26.66 27.40
C VAL A 51 -10.05 -25.22 26.93
N ALA A 52 -10.56 -24.30 27.74
CA ALA A 52 -10.37 -22.87 27.50
C ALA A 52 -9.48 -22.30 28.58
N ILE A 53 -8.58 -21.41 28.19
CA ILE A 53 -7.57 -20.81 29.04
C ILE A 53 -7.69 -19.32 28.87
N GLN A 54 -7.89 -18.60 29.96
CA GLN A 54 -8.06 -17.16 29.99
C GLN A 54 -7.02 -16.57 30.92
N LYS A 55 -6.39 -15.46 30.53
CA LYS A 55 -5.73 -14.59 31.51
C LYS A 55 -6.82 -13.75 32.16
N ASP A 56 -6.92 -13.81 33.47
CA ASP A 56 -8.03 -13.27 34.24
C ASP A 56 -8.28 -11.77 33.93
N ASP A 57 -9.55 -11.36 33.87
CA ASP A 57 -9.91 -9.98 33.51
C ASP A 57 -9.41 -8.93 34.53
N ALA A 58 -9.19 -9.34 35.78
CA ALA A 58 -8.60 -8.48 36.80
C ALA A 58 -7.06 -8.43 36.72
N ASP A 59 -6.43 -9.34 35.96
CA ASP A 59 -4.99 -9.36 35.76
C ASP A 59 -4.56 -8.41 34.64
N VAL A 60 -4.44 -7.14 35.03
CA VAL A 60 -3.95 -6.04 34.19
C VAL A 60 -2.43 -5.96 34.09
N THR A 61 -1.68 -6.93 34.64
CA THR A 61 -0.22 -6.90 34.65
C THR A 61 0.41 -7.41 33.35
N ALA A 62 1.65 -7.01 33.06
CA ALA A 62 2.44 -7.47 31.91
C ALA A 62 2.93 -8.92 32.02
N ASN A 63 2.68 -9.58 33.17
CA ASN A 63 3.03 -10.97 33.36
C ASN A 63 2.26 -11.86 32.38
N THR A 64 2.84 -12.99 32.02
CA THR A 64 2.27 -13.91 31.04
C THR A 64 1.69 -15.15 31.71
N VAL A 65 0.69 -15.74 31.07
CA VAL A 65 0.24 -17.10 31.35
C VAL A 65 0.70 -17.95 30.17
N THR A 66 1.76 -18.73 30.39
CA THR A 66 2.31 -19.66 29.39
C THR A 66 1.75 -21.05 29.65
N VAL A 67 1.05 -21.60 28.67
CA VAL A 67 0.44 -22.91 28.73
C VAL A 67 1.24 -23.86 27.86
N SER A 68 1.97 -24.79 28.47
CA SER A 68 2.82 -25.76 27.76
C SER A 68 2.12 -27.10 27.56
N ARG A 69 2.54 -27.84 26.53
CA ARG A 69 2.11 -29.24 26.32
C ARG A 69 2.57 -30.15 27.46
N ALA A 70 1.86 -31.25 27.72
CA ALA A 70 2.36 -32.29 28.62
C ALA A 70 3.32 -33.22 27.87
N GLY A 71 4.54 -33.38 28.39
CA GLY A 71 5.52 -34.30 27.81
C GLY A 71 5.79 -34.05 26.31
N SER A 72 5.49 -35.06 25.49
CA SER A 72 5.68 -35.06 24.04
C SER A 72 4.45 -34.67 23.22
N ASP A 73 3.34 -34.29 23.87
CA ASP A 73 2.10 -33.85 23.22
C ASP A 73 2.33 -32.65 22.29
N ILE A 74 1.48 -32.44 21.29
CA ILE A 74 1.63 -31.34 20.32
C ILE A 74 0.46 -30.35 20.47
N ILE A 75 0.74 -29.06 20.26
CA ILE A 75 -0.25 -28.00 20.08
C ILE A 75 -0.12 -27.48 18.64
N ASP A 76 -1.22 -27.33 17.91
CA ASP A 76 -1.25 -26.70 16.58
C ASP A 76 -0.10 -27.12 15.63
N ALA A 77 -0.02 -28.43 15.33
CA ALA A 77 0.93 -29.06 14.39
C ALA A 77 2.43 -29.04 14.78
N ALA A 78 2.90 -28.13 15.64
CA ALA A 78 4.29 -28.12 16.13
C ALA A 78 4.55 -27.26 17.37
N ALA A 79 3.60 -26.42 17.80
CA ALA A 79 3.79 -25.54 18.94
C ALA A 79 3.93 -26.34 20.25
N THR A 80 4.81 -25.87 21.12
CA THR A 80 5.03 -26.48 22.44
C THR A 80 4.27 -25.76 23.56
N SER A 81 3.80 -24.55 23.29
CA SER A 81 3.07 -23.72 24.25
C SER A 81 2.20 -22.67 23.58
N VAL A 82 1.19 -22.18 24.32
CA VAL A 82 0.39 -21.00 24.00
C VAL A 82 0.62 -19.94 25.07
N VAL A 83 0.81 -18.68 24.69
CA VAL A 83 1.09 -17.58 25.63
C VAL A 83 -0.04 -16.57 25.63
N LEU A 84 -0.60 -16.30 26.80
CA LEU A 84 -1.61 -15.28 27.02
C LEU A 84 -0.96 -14.08 27.73
N ARG A 85 -0.98 -12.93 27.07
CA ARG A 85 -0.34 -11.70 27.55
C ARG A 85 -1.35 -10.66 28.03
N MET A 86 -2.56 -10.67 27.49
CA MET A 86 -3.56 -9.63 27.74
C MET A 86 -4.62 -10.09 28.75
N SER A 87 -5.05 -9.18 29.60
CA SER A 87 -6.19 -9.34 30.51
C SER A 87 -7.40 -9.73 29.68
N GLY A 88 -8.11 -10.75 30.12
CA GLY A 88 -9.26 -11.32 29.42
C GLY A 88 -8.93 -12.04 28.11
N SER A 89 -7.67 -12.09 27.66
CA SER A 89 -7.31 -12.94 26.51
C SER A 89 -7.69 -14.38 26.80
N LEU A 90 -8.22 -15.06 25.78
CA LEU A 90 -8.77 -16.40 25.86
C LEU A 90 -8.25 -17.21 24.68
N ARG A 91 -7.89 -18.46 24.94
CA ARG A 91 -7.57 -19.47 23.92
C ARG A 91 -8.37 -20.73 24.23
N THR A 92 -9.11 -21.23 23.25
CA THR A 92 -9.87 -22.48 23.38
C THR A 92 -9.21 -23.54 22.53
N LEU A 93 -8.76 -24.61 23.19
CA LEU A 93 -8.12 -25.75 22.55
C LEU A 93 -9.03 -26.97 22.60
N GLN A 94 -8.98 -27.79 21.55
CA GLN A 94 -9.70 -29.04 21.45
C GLN A 94 -8.74 -30.19 21.12
N VAL A 95 -8.94 -31.34 21.76
CA VAL A 95 -8.25 -32.58 21.40
C VAL A 95 -8.81 -33.09 20.08
N VAL A 96 -7.93 -33.27 19.10
CA VAL A 96 -8.26 -33.86 17.79
C VAL A 96 -7.24 -34.95 17.45
N THR A 97 -7.70 -36.00 16.77
CA THR A 97 -6.79 -37.01 16.20
C THR A 97 -6.54 -36.70 14.73
N VAL A 98 -5.26 -36.52 14.37
CA VAL A 98 -4.80 -36.29 12.99
C VAL A 98 -3.83 -37.41 12.64
N GLY A 99 -4.14 -38.21 11.63
CA GLY A 99 -3.29 -39.33 11.21
C GLY A 99 -3.01 -40.34 12.34
N GLY A 100 -4.00 -40.58 13.22
CA GLY A 100 -3.84 -41.48 14.37
C GLY A 100 -3.10 -40.89 15.58
N THR A 101 -2.59 -39.66 15.48
CA THR A 101 -1.92 -38.96 16.58
C THR A 101 -2.84 -37.91 17.19
N LYS A 102 -3.04 -37.94 18.51
CA LYS A 102 -3.77 -36.87 19.21
C LYS A 102 -2.92 -35.61 19.29
N THR A 103 -3.56 -34.46 19.09
CA THR A 103 -2.97 -33.13 19.27
C THR A 103 -3.98 -32.19 19.90
N TRP A 104 -3.50 -31.18 20.62
CA TRP A 104 -4.29 -30.00 20.93
C TRP A 104 -4.38 -29.12 19.68
N ARG A 105 -5.58 -28.63 19.37
CA ARG A 105 -5.83 -27.68 18.27
C ARG A 105 -6.53 -26.45 18.81
N THR A 106 -6.01 -25.26 18.54
CA THR A 106 -6.70 -24.01 18.87
C THR A 106 -7.91 -23.85 17.94
N ILE A 107 -9.11 -23.79 18.51
CA ILE A 107 -10.38 -23.67 17.78
C ILE A 107 -11.03 -22.29 17.93
N SER A 108 -10.56 -21.47 18.88
CA SER A 108 -11.00 -20.09 19.05
C SER A 108 -9.98 -19.28 19.85
N SER A 109 -9.90 -17.98 19.56
CA SER A 109 -9.08 -16.99 20.26
C SER A 109 -9.88 -15.70 20.46
N HIS A 110 -9.77 -15.10 21.64
CA HIS A 110 -10.33 -13.78 21.94
C HIS A 110 -9.27 -12.94 22.66
N ASP A 111 -9.13 -11.68 22.27
CA ASP A 111 -8.18 -10.73 22.83
C ASP A 111 -8.93 -9.40 23.06
N PRO A 112 -9.25 -8.99 24.32
CA PRO A 112 -10.13 -7.85 24.57
C PRO A 112 -9.52 -6.49 24.22
N LEU A 113 -10.30 -5.66 23.52
CA LEU A 113 -9.97 -4.29 23.13
C LEU A 113 -9.59 -3.39 24.31
N THR A 114 -10.25 -3.53 25.47
CA THR A 114 -10.05 -2.70 26.66
C THR A 114 -8.73 -3.00 27.41
N ALA A 115 -8.10 -4.14 27.12
CA ALA A 115 -6.90 -4.60 27.81
C ALA A 115 -5.60 -4.29 27.06
N LEU A 116 -5.71 -3.71 25.86
CA LEU A 116 -4.60 -3.28 24.99
C LEU A 116 -3.99 -1.95 25.44
N ASP A 117 -4.74 -1.08 26.10
CA ASP A 117 -4.37 0.34 26.29
C ASP A 117 -3.28 0.59 27.36
N SER A 118 -3.06 -0.33 28.30
CA SER A 118 -2.13 -0.10 29.44
C SER A 118 -0.88 -0.98 29.48
N ARG A 119 -0.74 -1.95 28.57
CA ARG A 119 0.39 -2.93 28.57
C ARG A 119 1.25 -2.94 27.32
N TYR A 120 1.06 -2.00 26.41
CA TYR A 120 2.15 -1.56 25.54
C TYR A 120 3.15 -0.72 26.35
N ASP A 121 3.79 -1.32 27.36
CA ASP A 121 4.72 -0.67 28.30
C ASP A 121 6.09 -0.30 27.69
N GLY A 122 6.16 -0.15 26.36
CA GLY A 122 7.35 0.32 25.66
C GLY A 122 8.50 -0.69 25.55
N LYS A 123 8.34 -1.97 25.92
CA LYS A 123 9.41 -2.98 25.76
C LYS A 123 9.61 -3.54 24.36
N TYR A 124 8.60 -3.46 23.50
CA TYR A 124 8.84 -3.30 22.06
C TYR A 124 8.65 -1.81 21.81
N PRO A 125 9.70 -1.04 21.50
CA PRO A 125 9.46 0.31 21.01
C PRO A 125 8.70 0.14 19.70
N LEU A 126 7.38 0.36 19.74
CA LEU A 126 6.69 0.90 18.59
C LEU A 126 7.57 2.08 18.16
N LYS A 127 8.21 1.98 16.99
CA LYS A 127 8.99 3.10 16.43
C LYS A 127 8.14 4.38 16.39
N SER A 128 6.81 4.26 16.46
CA SER A 128 5.83 5.34 16.42
C SER A 128 5.57 6.11 17.71
N GLN A 129 6.14 5.79 18.88
CA GLN A 129 5.96 6.66 20.07
C GLN A 129 7.08 7.68 20.34
N VAL A 130 8.17 7.70 19.55
CA VAL A 130 9.27 8.69 19.73
C VAL A 130 9.47 9.59 18.50
N VAL A 131 8.59 9.54 17.51
CA VAL A 131 8.58 10.58 16.46
C VAL A 131 7.58 11.66 16.88
N THR A 132 8.04 12.60 17.69
CA THR A 132 7.30 13.85 17.91
C THR A 132 6.90 14.44 16.55
N PRO A 133 5.72 15.05 16.39
CA PRO A 133 5.27 15.69 15.13
C PRO A 133 6.29 16.68 14.52
N THR A 134 7.30 17.09 15.29
CA THR A 134 8.44 17.89 14.85
C THR A 134 9.40 17.18 13.88
N GLU A 135 9.52 15.85 13.88
CA GLU A 135 10.39 15.14 12.91
C GLU A 135 9.78 15.02 11.51
N PHE A 136 8.45 15.20 11.37
CA PHE A 136 7.80 15.36 10.07
C PHE A 136 8.31 16.59 9.30
N LYS A 137 8.91 17.58 9.97
CA LYS A 137 9.35 18.83 9.33
C LYS A 137 10.65 18.74 8.52
N LYS A 138 11.38 17.62 8.52
CA LYS A 138 12.74 17.57 7.92
C LYS A 138 12.98 16.59 6.78
N ARG A 139 12.09 15.63 6.50
CA ARG A 139 12.21 14.85 5.26
C ARG A 139 11.60 15.66 4.12
N ARG A 140 12.43 16.44 3.42
CA ARG A 140 12.02 17.17 2.21
C ARG A 140 11.27 16.19 1.30
N LEU A 141 9.97 16.43 1.09
CA LEU A 141 9.06 15.55 0.34
C LEU A 141 9.36 15.43 -1.16
N SER A 142 10.53 15.88 -1.62
CA SER A 142 11.03 15.75 -2.98
C SER A 142 12.32 16.57 -3.07
N THR A 143 13.43 15.96 -3.49
CA THR A 143 14.65 16.69 -3.88
C THR A 143 14.54 17.36 -5.25
N THR A 144 13.45 17.16 -5.98
CA THR A 144 13.23 17.77 -7.29
C THR A 144 13.17 19.28 -7.16
N LYS A 145 14.04 19.97 -7.91
CA LYS A 145 14.14 21.42 -7.93
C LYS A 145 12.91 22.01 -8.63
N THR A 146 12.18 22.88 -7.95
CA THR A 146 11.16 23.72 -8.58
C THR A 146 11.85 24.79 -9.42
N ILE A 147 11.56 24.84 -10.73
CA ILE A 147 12.03 25.87 -11.66
C ILE A 147 11.20 27.13 -11.47
N MET A 148 9.89 26.94 -11.41
CA MET A 148 8.91 28.01 -11.26
C MET A 148 7.73 27.50 -10.47
N GLY A 149 7.14 28.35 -9.63
CA GLY A 149 5.97 27.99 -8.85
C GLY A 149 4.98 29.13 -8.76
N TRP A 150 3.71 28.77 -8.82
CA TRP A 150 2.57 29.63 -8.60
C TRP A 150 1.88 29.16 -7.33
N TYR A 151 2.14 29.87 -6.25
CA TYR A 151 1.77 29.48 -4.89
C TYR A 151 0.51 30.21 -4.43
N PHE A 152 -0.32 29.49 -3.69
CA PHE A 152 -1.47 30.06 -3.00
C PHE A 152 -1.15 30.43 -1.55
N TYR A 153 0.10 30.30 -1.11
CA TYR A 153 0.53 30.41 0.29
C TYR A 153 0.35 31.79 0.94
N THR A 154 0.12 32.84 0.14
CA THR A 154 -0.04 34.22 0.58
C THR A 154 -1.14 34.90 -0.23
N ALA A 155 -1.83 35.85 0.40
CA ALA A 155 -2.80 36.70 -0.29
C ALA A 155 -2.18 37.45 -1.48
N GLY A 156 -3.03 37.88 -2.42
CA GLY A 156 -2.57 38.61 -3.61
C GLY A 156 -1.85 37.74 -4.65
N HIS A 157 -2.02 36.42 -4.61
CA HIS A 157 -1.42 35.47 -5.57
C HIS A 157 -1.91 35.67 -7.03
N GLY A 158 -2.92 36.51 -7.27
CA GLY A 158 -3.34 36.95 -8.60
C GLY A 158 -4.09 35.89 -9.43
N PHE A 159 -4.57 34.82 -8.81
CA PHE A 159 -5.51 33.91 -9.48
C PHE A 159 -6.93 34.45 -9.32
N GLY A 160 -7.77 34.20 -10.33
CA GLY A 160 -9.20 34.44 -10.32
C GLY A 160 -9.99 33.14 -10.43
N LEU A 161 -11.28 33.21 -10.12
CA LEU A 161 -12.24 32.13 -10.33
C LEU A 161 -13.12 32.45 -11.55
N GLU A 162 -13.47 31.44 -12.33
CA GLU A 162 -14.41 31.55 -13.44
C GLU A 162 -15.20 30.24 -13.65
N GLY A 163 -16.22 30.29 -14.52
CA GLY A 163 -17.04 29.13 -14.90
C GLY A 163 -18.50 29.26 -14.46
N ALA A 164 -19.42 28.84 -15.35
CA ALA A 164 -20.87 28.93 -15.10
C ALA A 164 -21.35 27.99 -13.96
N GLY A 165 -20.57 26.94 -13.66
CA GLY A 165 -20.85 26.02 -12.57
C GLY A 165 -20.08 26.33 -11.28
N LEU A 166 -19.53 27.54 -11.11
CA LEU A 166 -18.82 27.97 -9.90
C LEU A 166 -19.80 28.42 -8.80
N ASP A 167 -19.62 27.91 -7.59
CA ASP A 167 -20.23 28.47 -6.38
C ASP A 167 -19.31 29.56 -5.80
N ALA A 168 -19.52 30.81 -6.23
CA ALA A 168 -18.70 31.93 -5.79
C ALA A 168 -18.87 32.26 -4.29
N ALA A 169 -20.01 31.91 -3.69
CA ALA A 169 -20.28 32.20 -2.27
C ALA A 169 -19.53 31.23 -1.34
N ASN A 170 -19.32 29.99 -1.78
CA ASN A 170 -18.62 28.96 -1.01
C ASN A 170 -17.15 28.74 -1.42
N SER A 171 -16.72 29.33 -2.55
CA SER A 171 -15.30 29.34 -2.96
C SER A 171 -14.51 30.42 -2.22
N ASN A 172 -13.25 30.13 -1.89
CA ASN A 172 -12.37 31.05 -1.19
C ASN A 172 -10.93 30.92 -1.69
N LEU A 173 -10.41 31.94 -2.37
CA LEU A 173 -9.03 31.96 -2.86
C LEU A 173 -7.96 32.12 -1.76
N ASN A 174 -8.38 32.50 -0.55
CA ASN A 174 -7.52 32.68 0.62
C ASN A 174 -8.01 31.79 1.78
N ASP A 175 -8.25 30.50 1.50
CA ASP A 175 -8.73 29.55 2.51
C ASP A 175 -7.63 29.24 3.52
N THR A 176 -7.84 29.63 4.77
CA THR A 176 -6.92 29.39 5.89
C THR A 176 -7.32 28.19 6.74
N ALA A 177 -8.48 27.58 6.48
CA ALA A 177 -8.99 26.46 7.26
C ALA A 177 -8.35 25.12 6.85
N ASP A 178 -8.00 24.98 5.57
CA ASP A 178 -7.38 23.76 5.04
C ASP A 178 -6.15 24.07 4.19
N VAL A 179 -4.97 23.79 4.74
CA VAL A 179 -3.68 24.24 4.20
C VAL A 179 -2.62 23.15 4.39
N ILE A 180 -1.95 22.74 3.31
CA ILE A 180 -0.76 21.87 3.39
C ILE A 180 0.56 22.65 3.47
N ARG A 181 0.58 23.89 2.96
CA ARG A 181 1.78 24.73 2.88
C ARG A 181 1.44 26.20 2.98
N GLY A 182 2.32 26.97 3.61
CA GLY A 182 2.10 28.41 3.80
C GLY A 182 1.00 28.70 4.82
N SER A 183 0.32 29.84 4.68
CA SER A 183 -0.77 30.25 5.58
C SER A 183 -2.16 30.09 4.97
N GLN A 184 -2.28 29.76 3.68
CA GLN A 184 -3.57 29.61 3.00
C GLN A 184 -3.48 28.71 1.75
N SER A 185 -4.63 28.28 1.23
CA SER A 185 -4.83 27.59 -0.04
C SER A 185 -5.97 28.23 -0.86
N ALA A 186 -6.19 27.79 -2.09
CA ALA A 186 -7.39 28.14 -2.85
C ALA A 186 -8.43 27.02 -2.75
N LYS A 187 -9.64 27.34 -2.28
CA LYS A 187 -10.82 26.49 -2.27
C LYS A 187 -11.76 26.87 -3.40
N VAL A 188 -12.08 25.92 -4.27
CA VAL A 188 -12.98 26.04 -5.42
C VAL A 188 -14.15 25.09 -5.22
N VAL A 189 -15.38 25.61 -5.24
CA VAL A 189 -16.61 24.84 -5.05
C VAL A 189 -17.48 24.92 -6.30
N THR A 190 -18.04 23.80 -6.74
CA THR A 190 -18.99 23.78 -7.86
C THR A 190 -20.41 24.04 -7.35
N LEU A 191 -21.22 24.79 -8.11
CA LEU A 191 -22.58 25.20 -7.74
C LEU A 191 -23.55 24.02 -7.64
N SER A 192 -23.31 22.97 -8.41
CA SER A 192 -24.18 21.80 -8.48
C SER A 192 -23.38 20.55 -8.76
N SER A 193 -24.08 19.42 -8.64
CA SER A 193 -23.59 18.13 -9.10
C SER A 193 -23.19 18.18 -10.57
N GLY A 194 -22.00 17.66 -10.89
CA GLY A 194 -21.47 17.69 -12.25
C GLY A 194 -21.16 19.09 -12.79
N GLY A 195 -21.28 20.14 -11.97
CA GLY A 195 -20.95 21.50 -12.36
C GLY A 195 -19.45 21.67 -12.58
N SER A 196 -19.06 22.56 -13.49
CA SER A 196 -17.66 22.88 -13.76
C SER A 196 -17.29 24.28 -13.25
N ALA A 197 -16.17 24.36 -12.55
CA ALA A 197 -15.55 25.58 -12.07
C ALA A 197 -14.09 25.64 -12.57
N SER A 198 -13.51 26.83 -12.60
CA SER A 198 -12.12 27.01 -13.00
C SER A 198 -11.41 28.05 -12.14
N LEU A 199 -10.12 27.78 -11.94
CA LEU A 199 -9.16 28.69 -11.33
C LEU A 199 -8.17 29.10 -12.42
N PHE A 200 -7.96 30.39 -12.64
CA PHE A 200 -7.08 30.85 -13.72
C PHE A 200 -6.15 31.97 -13.28
N LYS A 201 -5.04 32.13 -14.01
CA LYS A 201 -4.12 33.26 -13.85
C LYS A 201 -3.48 33.60 -15.19
N ASN A 202 -3.55 34.87 -15.56
CA ASN A 202 -2.69 35.44 -16.59
C ASN A 202 -1.33 35.78 -15.96
N ILE A 203 -0.26 35.40 -16.64
CA ILE A 203 1.11 35.63 -16.20
C ILE A 203 1.90 36.30 -17.33
N THR A 204 2.96 37.01 -16.98
CA THR A 204 4.01 37.32 -17.95
C THR A 204 4.47 36.02 -18.59
N ALA A 205 4.69 36.02 -19.91
CA ALA A 205 5.11 34.81 -20.62
C ALA A 205 6.38 34.23 -20.00
N VAL A 206 6.41 32.91 -19.79
CA VAL A 206 7.53 32.18 -19.20
C VAL A 206 7.93 30.98 -20.05
N ASP A 207 9.21 30.63 -19.96
CA ASP A 207 9.78 29.44 -20.56
C ASP A 207 9.84 28.28 -19.55
N LEU A 208 9.09 27.24 -19.84
CA LEU A 208 9.01 25.98 -19.07
C LEU A 208 9.69 24.82 -19.81
N SER A 209 10.40 25.05 -20.92
CA SER A 209 11.05 23.99 -21.70
C SER A 209 12.11 23.20 -20.92
N ALA A 210 12.65 23.78 -19.84
CA ALA A 210 13.58 23.11 -18.93
C ALA A 210 12.89 22.21 -17.88
N ALA A 211 11.56 22.24 -17.77
CA ALA A 211 10.82 21.39 -16.84
C ALA A 211 10.60 20.00 -17.42
N THR A 212 10.52 18.99 -16.56
CA THR A 212 10.11 17.62 -16.95
C THR A 212 8.66 17.34 -16.63
N ALA A 213 8.10 18.04 -15.65
CA ALA A 213 6.72 17.84 -15.23
C ALA A 213 6.14 19.10 -14.59
N ILE A 214 4.82 19.13 -14.50
CA ILE A 214 4.06 20.06 -13.66
C ILE A 214 3.57 19.31 -12.42
N ARG A 215 3.94 19.82 -11.25
CA ARG A 215 3.53 19.33 -9.95
C ARG A 215 2.35 20.14 -9.42
N LEU A 216 1.32 19.45 -8.94
CA LEU A 216 0.15 20.01 -8.28
C LEU A 216 0.10 19.55 -6.83
N TYR A 217 -0.25 20.48 -5.93
CA TYR A 217 -0.65 20.16 -4.55
C TYR A 217 -2.14 20.40 -4.45
N LEU A 218 -2.92 19.33 -4.30
CA LEU A 218 -4.37 19.39 -4.37
C LEU A 218 -5.04 18.51 -3.32
N LYS A 219 -6.26 18.84 -2.93
CA LYS A 219 -7.15 18.01 -2.12
C LYS A 219 -8.55 18.14 -2.68
N TYR A 220 -9.31 17.06 -2.72
CA TYR A 220 -10.75 17.14 -2.94
C TYR A 220 -11.44 16.60 -1.70
N ASP A 221 -12.53 17.25 -1.27
CA ASP A 221 -13.23 16.82 -0.05
C ASP A 221 -13.93 15.49 -0.25
N GLN A 222 -14.44 15.26 -1.46
CA GLN A 222 -15.27 14.12 -1.78
C GLN A 222 -15.01 13.60 -3.18
N TYR A 223 -15.23 12.29 -3.31
CA TYR A 223 -15.21 11.58 -4.57
C TYR A 223 -16.61 11.34 -5.09
N GLY A 224 -16.75 11.32 -6.41
CA GLY A 224 -17.85 10.64 -7.07
C GLY A 224 -17.65 10.53 -8.58
N ALA A 225 -18.49 9.70 -9.21
CA ALA A 225 -18.46 9.49 -10.66
C ALA A 225 -18.62 10.82 -11.43
N GLY A 226 -17.91 10.98 -12.54
CA GLY A 226 -17.98 12.18 -13.38
C GLY A 226 -17.11 13.35 -12.89
N GLN A 227 -16.43 13.22 -11.75
CA GLN A 227 -15.45 14.21 -11.32
C GLN A 227 -14.24 14.23 -12.27
N SER A 228 -13.80 15.41 -12.66
CA SER A 228 -12.60 15.59 -13.49
C SER A 228 -11.76 16.77 -13.03
N LEU A 229 -10.46 16.69 -13.27
CA LEU A 229 -9.51 17.77 -13.09
C LEU A 229 -8.68 17.88 -14.35
N ASP A 230 -8.64 19.09 -14.90
CA ASP A 230 -7.89 19.42 -16.10
C ASP A 230 -6.90 20.53 -15.78
N LEU A 231 -5.72 20.46 -16.38
CA LEU A 231 -4.74 21.54 -16.32
C LEU A 231 -4.46 22.03 -17.73
N TYR A 232 -4.63 23.34 -17.91
CA TYR A 232 -4.38 24.05 -19.16
C TYR A 232 -3.22 25.03 -18.95
N MET A 233 -2.24 25.01 -19.85
CA MET A 233 -1.12 25.93 -19.88
C MET A 233 -0.89 26.41 -21.31
N GLY A 234 -0.95 27.72 -21.54
CA GLY A 234 -0.87 28.24 -22.90
C GLY A 234 -0.83 29.76 -22.96
N LYS A 235 -1.26 30.32 -24.08
CA LYS A 235 -1.33 31.79 -24.27
C LYS A 235 -2.56 32.39 -23.60
N SER A 236 -2.57 33.70 -23.35
CA SER A 236 -3.60 34.43 -22.57
C SER A 236 -5.04 34.23 -23.04
N ASN A 237 -5.25 33.92 -24.33
CA ASN A 237 -6.56 33.63 -24.91
C ASN A 237 -6.81 32.14 -25.19
N PHE A 238 -5.90 31.24 -24.79
CA PHE A 238 -5.88 29.82 -25.15
C PHE A 238 -6.13 29.55 -26.65
N SER A 239 -5.64 30.45 -27.52
CA SER A 239 -5.58 30.17 -28.97
C SER A 239 -4.64 29.00 -29.30
N ALA A 240 -3.63 28.78 -28.46
CA ALA A 240 -2.80 27.59 -28.43
C ALA A 240 -2.48 27.25 -26.97
N TYR A 241 -2.66 25.97 -26.59
CA TYR A 241 -2.43 25.51 -25.23
C TYR A 241 -2.08 24.04 -25.16
N PHE A 242 -1.38 23.69 -24.09
CA PHE A 242 -1.21 22.34 -23.60
C PHE A 242 -2.33 22.02 -22.61
N ASN A 243 -2.93 20.84 -22.72
CA ASN A 243 -3.86 20.34 -21.74
C ASN A 243 -3.54 18.90 -21.34
N LYS A 244 -3.56 18.64 -20.04
CA LYS A 244 -3.81 17.30 -19.55
C LYS A 244 -5.26 17.27 -19.12
N ASN A 245 -6.10 16.72 -19.99
CA ASN A 245 -7.45 16.38 -19.58
C ASN A 245 -7.38 15.19 -18.63
N THR A 246 -8.24 15.22 -17.63
CA THR A 246 -8.56 14.02 -16.88
C THR A 246 -7.40 13.51 -16.02
N ILE A 247 -6.70 14.44 -15.34
CA ILE A 247 -5.66 14.11 -14.36
C ILE A 247 -6.17 13.09 -13.33
N LEU A 248 -7.49 13.08 -13.09
CA LEU A 248 -8.15 12.28 -12.05
C LEU A 248 -9.35 11.41 -12.50
N ALA A 249 -9.73 11.23 -13.78
CA ALA A 249 -10.91 10.35 -14.03
C ALA A 249 -10.62 8.92 -13.63
N GLY A 250 -11.47 8.41 -12.75
CA GLY A 250 -11.35 7.11 -12.10
C GLY A 250 -10.39 7.09 -10.91
N GLY A 251 -9.55 8.12 -10.76
CA GLY A 251 -8.47 8.19 -9.79
C GLY A 251 -8.88 8.57 -8.37
N GLY A 252 -10.06 9.16 -8.22
CA GLY A 252 -10.42 9.86 -6.99
C GLY A 252 -11.09 9.00 -5.92
N ASN A 253 -11.04 7.68 -5.95
CA ASN A 253 -11.97 6.84 -5.19
C ASN A 253 -12.07 7.10 -3.67
N ALA A 254 -13.11 6.52 -3.06
CA ALA A 254 -13.25 6.46 -1.60
C ALA A 254 -11.95 5.96 -0.94
N GLU A 255 -11.66 6.47 0.25
CA GLU A 255 -10.57 5.97 1.07
C GLU A 255 -10.70 4.45 1.24
N GLY A 256 -9.58 3.73 1.15
CA GLY A 256 -9.60 2.25 1.17
C GLY A 256 -9.61 1.61 -0.22
N SER A 257 -9.55 2.39 -1.30
CA SER A 257 -9.49 1.87 -2.67
C SER A 257 -8.06 1.66 -3.16
N ASN A 258 -7.94 1.07 -4.36
CA ASN A 258 -6.67 0.83 -5.03
C ASN A 258 -6.15 2.02 -5.81
N PHE A 259 -6.78 3.19 -5.70
CA PHE A 259 -6.35 4.38 -6.42
C PHE A 259 -5.47 5.26 -5.55
N PRO A 260 -4.46 5.87 -6.15
CA PRO A 260 -3.37 6.46 -5.40
C PRO A 260 -3.80 7.80 -4.78
N TRP A 261 -4.88 8.42 -5.31
CA TRP A 261 -5.48 9.64 -4.79
C TRP A 261 -6.73 9.29 -4.00
N GLN A 262 -6.89 9.91 -2.83
CA GLN A 262 -8.02 9.64 -1.94
C GLN A 262 -8.69 10.93 -1.47
N ALA A 263 -10.02 10.87 -1.34
CA ALA A 263 -10.82 11.99 -0.86
C ALA A 263 -10.40 12.41 0.55
N GLY A 264 -10.54 13.71 0.85
CA GLY A 264 -10.26 14.27 2.16
C GLY A 264 -8.77 14.51 2.45
N ARG A 265 -7.87 14.15 1.54
CA ARG A 265 -6.41 14.22 1.73
C ARG A 265 -5.75 15.17 0.76
N TRP A 266 -4.72 15.85 1.25
CA TRP A 266 -3.79 16.56 0.39
C TRP A 266 -2.87 15.57 -0.31
N GLU A 267 -2.89 15.66 -1.64
CA GLU A 267 -2.12 14.84 -2.55
C GLU A 267 -1.19 15.72 -3.39
N ILE A 268 -0.13 15.07 -3.86
CA ILE A 268 0.85 15.68 -4.76
C ILE A 268 0.84 14.88 -6.05
N VAL A 269 0.71 15.57 -7.18
CA VAL A 269 0.59 14.95 -8.50
C VAL A 269 1.65 15.53 -9.42
N ASP A 270 2.48 14.68 -10.01
CA ASP A 270 3.45 15.08 -11.01
C ASP A 270 2.95 14.64 -12.39
N ILE A 271 2.79 15.58 -13.30
CA ILE A 271 2.30 15.36 -14.67
C ILE A 271 3.47 15.63 -15.62
N PRO A 272 4.06 14.61 -16.26
CA PRO A 272 5.12 14.81 -17.25
C PRO A 272 4.68 15.79 -18.35
N LEU A 273 5.58 16.63 -18.86
CA LEU A 273 5.21 17.56 -19.94
C LEU A 273 4.74 16.84 -21.20
N SER A 274 5.28 15.65 -21.45
CA SER A 274 4.88 14.78 -22.57
C SER A 274 3.47 14.18 -22.42
N ASP A 275 2.84 14.30 -21.24
CA ASP A 275 1.45 13.87 -21.04
C ASP A 275 0.41 14.89 -21.50
N PHE A 276 0.83 16.14 -21.74
CA PHE A 276 -0.08 17.17 -22.20
C PHE A 276 -0.35 17.02 -23.70
N GLY A 277 -1.63 16.97 -24.06
CA GLY A 277 -2.07 17.17 -25.44
C GLY A 277 -1.82 18.62 -25.87
N ALA A 278 -1.52 18.81 -27.15
CA ALA A 278 -1.38 20.13 -27.75
C ALA A 278 -2.66 20.48 -28.53
N ASN A 279 -3.22 21.67 -28.27
CA ASN A 279 -4.37 22.21 -28.98
C ASN A 279 -4.02 23.56 -29.62
N GLY A 280 -4.56 23.80 -30.82
CA GLY A 280 -4.27 24.99 -31.62
C GLY A 280 -2.94 24.89 -32.40
N THR A 281 -2.50 25.99 -33.00
CA THR A 281 -1.29 26.02 -33.81
C THR A 281 -0.04 25.97 -32.93
N ALA A 282 0.57 24.78 -32.84
CA ALA A 282 1.91 24.52 -32.28
C ALA A 282 2.21 25.27 -30.96
N PRO A 283 1.50 24.99 -29.86
CA PRO A 283 1.89 25.53 -28.56
C PRO A 283 3.33 25.13 -28.23
N THR A 284 4.08 26.04 -27.61
CA THR A 284 5.46 25.80 -27.18
C THR A 284 5.57 26.03 -25.68
N TRP A 285 6.43 25.28 -25.01
CA TRP A 285 6.68 25.50 -23.57
C TRP A 285 7.44 26.79 -23.30
N THR A 286 7.92 27.51 -24.32
CA THR A 286 8.75 28.71 -24.20
C THR A 286 7.98 30.01 -23.96
N ASP A 287 6.65 30.02 -24.11
CA ASP A 287 5.83 31.23 -24.08
C ASP A 287 4.49 31.07 -23.32
N ILE A 288 4.51 30.31 -22.23
CA ILE A 288 3.32 30.10 -21.39
C ILE A 288 2.94 31.40 -20.67
N SER A 289 1.76 31.94 -20.95
CA SER A 289 1.28 33.21 -20.39
C SER A 289 -0.08 33.10 -19.67
N ARG A 290 -0.66 31.90 -19.61
CA ARG A 290 -1.90 31.59 -18.87
C ARG A 290 -1.86 30.18 -18.32
N ILE A 291 -2.35 30.05 -17.09
CA ILE A 291 -2.56 28.79 -16.40
C ILE A 291 -4.02 28.72 -15.99
N GLN A 292 -4.65 27.58 -16.21
CA GLN A 292 -6.00 27.33 -15.74
C GLN A 292 -6.14 25.90 -15.24
N VAL A 293 -6.77 25.75 -14.08
CA VAL A 293 -7.19 24.47 -13.54
C VAL A 293 -8.70 24.39 -13.71
N GLY A 294 -9.17 23.46 -14.54
CA GLY A 294 -10.58 23.13 -14.68
C GLY A 294 -10.97 22.03 -13.71
N PHE A 295 -12.10 22.18 -13.04
CA PHE A 295 -12.61 21.21 -12.07
C PHE A 295 -14.08 20.94 -12.34
N THR A 296 -14.44 19.67 -12.56
CA THR A 296 -15.83 19.22 -12.63
C THR A 296 -16.14 18.45 -11.36
N GLY A 297 -17.18 18.88 -10.65
CA GLY A 297 -17.65 18.23 -9.43
C GLY A 297 -18.25 16.85 -9.70
N PRO A 298 -18.36 15.99 -8.69
CA PRO A 298 -18.93 14.66 -8.85
C PRO A 298 -20.44 14.67 -9.15
N SER A 299 -20.93 13.54 -9.65
CA SER A 299 -22.37 13.25 -9.74
C SER A 299 -22.97 13.09 -8.33
N GLY A 300 -24.21 13.57 -8.15
CA GLY A 300 -24.94 13.58 -6.87
C GLY A 300 -24.75 14.82 -5.99
N VAL A 301 -23.57 15.48 -5.99
CA VAL A 301 -23.24 16.54 -5.02
C VAL A 301 -22.29 17.61 -5.58
N ALA A 302 -22.35 18.84 -5.03
CA ALA A 302 -21.43 19.93 -5.33
C ALA A 302 -19.99 19.59 -4.93
N GLY A 303 -19.01 19.64 -5.85
CA GLY A 303 -17.62 19.28 -5.56
C GLY A 303 -16.83 20.40 -4.89
N THR A 304 -15.88 20.04 -4.02
CA THR A 304 -14.87 20.96 -3.48
C THR A 304 -13.47 20.50 -3.89
N LEU A 305 -12.67 21.42 -4.42
CA LEU A 305 -11.26 21.27 -4.73
C LEU A 305 -10.45 22.33 -3.96
N HIS A 306 -9.40 21.89 -3.28
CA HIS A 306 -8.37 22.73 -2.69
C HIS A 306 -7.09 22.62 -3.51
N ILE A 307 -6.41 23.75 -3.72
CA ILE A 307 -5.12 23.82 -4.43
C ILE A 307 -4.16 24.69 -3.64
N ALA A 308 -2.97 24.17 -3.37
CA ALA A 308 -1.95 24.89 -2.60
C ALA A 308 -0.82 25.44 -3.50
N SER A 309 -0.45 24.73 -4.57
CA SER A 309 0.49 25.24 -5.57
C SER A 309 0.45 24.48 -6.89
N ILE A 310 0.92 25.18 -7.93
CA ILE A 310 1.25 24.65 -9.24
C ILE A 310 2.74 24.92 -9.45
N GLU A 311 3.53 23.90 -9.78
CA GLU A 311 5.00 23.99 -9.81
C GLU A 311 5.55 23.34 -11.08
N ALA A 312 6.33 24.07 -11.87
CA ALA A 312 7.16 23.47 -12.92
C ALA A 312 8.43 22.90 -12.26
N ILE A 313 8.65 21.59 -12.39
CA ILE A 313 9.76 20.90 -11.74
C ILE A 313 10.83 20.46 -12.75
N ALA A 314 12.09 20.66 -12.37
CA ALA A 314 13.25 20.24 -13.16
C ALA A 314 13.37 18.72 -13.24
N PRO A 315 14.08 18.18 -14.25
CA PRO A 315 14.49 16.78 -14.21
C PRO A 315 15.21 16.49 -12.89
N PRO A 316 14.93 15.36 -12.22
CA PRO A 316 15.77 14.93 -11.14
C PRO A 316 17.17 14.70 -11.72
N GLN A 317 18.14 15.49 -11.25
CA GLN A 317 19.49 15.42 -11.78
C GLN A 317 20.01 14.01 -11.50
N THR A 318 20.46 13.30 -12.55
CA THR A 318 21.08 11.95 -12.53
C THR A 318 20.20 10.70 -12.57
N VAL A 319 18.87 10.79 -12.77
CA VAL A 319 18.04 9.56 -12.83
C VAL A 319 17.97 9.02 -14.27
N SER A 320 18.42 7.77 -14.44
CA SER A 320 18.19 7.02 -15.68
C SER A 320 16.75 6.51 -15.73
N PRO A 321 16.11 6.42 -16.92
CA PRO A 321 14.81 5.77 -17.07
C PRO A 321 14.85 4.41 -16.36
N THR A 322 13.86 4.12 -15.51
CA THR A 322 13.89 2.91 -14.68
C THR A 322 12.64 2.08 -14.90
N ILE A 323 12.82 0.77 -15.12
CA ILE A 323 11.75 -0.21 -15.22
C ILE A 323 11.91 -1.19 -14.06
N ILE A 324 10.82 -1.46 -13.34
CA ILE A 324 10.79 -2.38 -12.19
C ILE A 324 9.78 -3.46 -12.49
N PHE A 325 10.21 -4.73 -12.45
CA PHE A 325 9.29 -5.86 -12.49
C PHE A 325 8.90 -6.23 -11.07
N THR A 326 7.61 -6.26 -10.77
CA THR A 326 7.06 -6.76 -9.51
C THR A 326 6.22 -8.00 -9.77
N MET A 327 6.44 -9.04 -8.98
CA MET A 327 5.71 -10.30 -9.03
C MET A 327 4.89 -10.42 -7.76
N ASP A 328 3.59 -10.16 -7.85
CA ASP A 328 2.67 -10.20 -6.72
C ASP A 328 2.13 -11.63 -6.55
N ASP A 329 1.70 -11.96 -5.34
CA ASP A 329 1.33 -13.32 -4.94
C ASP A 329 2.51 -14.31 -5.04
N THR A 330 2.21 -15.57 -5.38
CA THR A 330 3.16 -16.68 -5.29
C THR A 330 3.02 -17.66 -6.45
N SER A 331 2.48 -17.21 -7.60
CA SER A 331 2.17 -18.12 -8.71
C SER A 331 3.42 -18.79 -9.27
N LEU A 332 3.36 -20.11 -9.50
CA LEU A 332 4.47 -20.92 -10.00
C LEU A 332 5.05 -20.41 -11.32
N THR A 333 4.27 -19.73 -12.16
CA THR A 333 4.73 -19.20 -13.46
C THR A 333 5.78 -18.11 -13.32
N GLN A 334 5.84 -17.45 -12.16
CA GLN A 334 6.94 -16.53 -11.82
C GLN A 334 8.28 -17.27 -11.75
N LYS A 335 8.27 -18.52 -11.25
CA LYS A 335 9.44 -19.42 -11.19
C LYS A 335 9.73 -20.12 -12.52
N THR A 336 8.70 -20.56 -13.24
CA THR A 336 8.89 -21.40 -14.44
C THR A 336 8.96 -20.63 -15.75
N ILE A 337 8.50 -19.37 -15.78
CA ILE A 337 8.48 -18.52 -16.98
C ILE A 337 9.24 -17.22 -16.72
N CYS A 338 8.80 -16.39 -15.76
CA CYS A 338 9.36 -15.05 -15.59
C CYS A 338 10.85 -15.08 -15.19
N ALA A 339 11.21 -15.84 -14.16
CA ALA A 339 12.57 -15.86 -13.65
C ALA A 339 13.61 -16.37 -14.65
N PRO A 340 13.41 -17.50 -15.36
CA PRO A 340 14.34 -17.91 -16.42
C PRO A 340 14.56 -16.82 -17.47
N ASP A 341 13.48 -16.14 -17.88
CA ASP A 341 13.53 -15.11 -18.92
C ASP A 341 14.31 -13.86 -18.45
N LEU A 342 13.97 -13.33 -17.26
CA LEU A 342 14.66 -12.16 -16.69
C LEU A 342 16.11 -12.45 -16.31
N ASN A 343 16.37 -13.62 -15.70
CA ASN A 343 17.72 -14.02 -15.28
C ASN A 343 18.66 -14.20 -16.47
N SER A 344 18.17 -14.68 -17.62
CA SER A 344 18.97 -14.80 -18.84
C SER A 344 19.49 -13.44 -19.36
N ARG A 345 18.85 -12.34 -18.94
CA ARG A 345 19.23 -10.95 -19.26
C ARG A 345 19.96 -10.24 -18.13
N GLY A 346 20.18 -10.91 -17.00
CA GLY A 346 20.74 -10.30 -15.79
C GLY A 346 19.82 -9.24 -15.17
N TRP A 347 18.51 -9.34 -15.40
CA TRP A 347 17.53 -8.38 -14.90
C TRP A 347 16.92 -8.85 -13.58
N PRO A 348 17.00 -8.05 -12.51
CA PRO A 348 16.36 -8.40 -11.25
C PRO A 348 14.87 -8.03 -11.24
N ALA A 349 14.12 -8.61 -10.32
CA ALA A 349 12.73 -8.26 -10.04
C ALA A 349 12.47 -8.20 -8.53
N THR A 350 11.30 -7.71 -8.13
CA THR A 350 10.82 -7.74 -6.75
C THR A 350 9.68 -8.75 -6.60
N LEU A 351 9.82 -9.71 -5.68
CA LEU A 351 8.75 -10.64 -5.29
C LEU A 351 7.95 -10.06 -4.12
N TYR A 352 6.62 -10.14 -4.21
CA TYR A 352 5.66 -9.74 -3.18
C TYR A 352 4.79 -10.94 -2.76
N PRO A 353 5.36 -11.90 -2.00
CA PRO A 353 4.67 -13.13 -1.64
C PRO A 353 3.55 -12.97 -0.62
N ILE A 354 2.53 -13.82 -0.78
CA ILE A 354 1.68 -14.26 0.33
C ILE A 354 2.48 -15.31 1.12
N LEU A 355 2.98 -14.92 2.29
CA LEU A 355 4.04 -15.66 2.98
C LEU A 355 3.64 -17.07 3.44
N ASP A 356 2.38 -17.31 3.79
CA ASP A 356 1.94 -18.66 4.14
C ASP A 356 1.96 -19.60 2.93
N GLN A 357 1.76 -19.13 1.70
CA GLN A 357 1.71 -20.00 0.51
C GLN A 357 3.08 -20.53 0.06
N ILE A 358 4.19 -20.02 0.60
CA ILE A 358 5.55 -20.42 0.21
C ILE A 358 6.28 -21.19 1.32
N GLN A 359 5.59 -21.42 2.43
CA GLN A 359 6.11 -22.19 3.55
C GLN A 359 5.93 -23.69 3.32
N PRO A 360 6.87 -24.54 3.77
CA PRO A 360 6.86 -25.98 3.49
C PRO A 360 5.56 -26.72 3.84
N VAL A 361 4.83 -26.24 4.84
CA VAL A 361 3.62 -26.91 5.36
C VAL A 361 2.36 -26.56 4.56
N THR A 362 2.35 -25.38 3.93
CA THR A 362 1.16 -24.75 3.33
C THR A 362 1.33 -24.48 1.85
N GLN A 363 2.50 -24.75 1.28
CA GLN A 363 2.78 -24.64 -0.14
C GLN A 363 1.94 -25.63 -0.95
N SER A 364 1.33 -25.14 -2.02
CA SER A 364 0.66 -25.96 -3.03
C SER A 364 1.54 -26.15 -4.28
N SER A 365 1.18 -27.10 -5.15
CA SER A 365 1.88 -27.33 -6.43
C SER A 365 1.73 -26.17 -7.43
N THR A 366 0.85 -25.20 -7.17
CA THR A 366 0.69 -24.00 -8.00
C THR A 366 1.50 -22.81 -7.49
N ASN A 367 2.26 -22.99 -6.40
CA ASN A 367 3.07 -21.93 -5.80
C ASN A 367 4.57 -22.30 -5.82
N TRP A 368 5.44 -21.29 -5.93
CA TRP A 368 6.87 -21.48 -5.67
C TRP A 368 7.17 -21.53 -4.17
N ASP A 369 8.40 -21.94 -3.81
CA ASP A 369 8.82 -22.22 -2.43
C ASP A 369 9.86 -21.22 -1.89
N LEU A 370 10.03 -21.20 -0.56
CA LEU A 370 11.05 -20.39 0.12
C LEU A 370 12.50 -20.66 -0.35
N PRO A 371 12.98 -21.90 -0.50
CA PRO A 371 14.32 -22.16 -1.05
C PRO A 371 14.57 -21.49 -2.41
N TRP A 372 13.57 -21.50 -3.30
CA TRP A 372 13.66 -20.80 -4.58
C TRP A 372 13.72 -19.28 -4.40
N ALA A 373 12.89 -18.69 -3.53
CA ALA A 373 12.95 -17.25 -3.25
C ALA A 373 14.32 -16.83 -2.70
N LYS A 374 14.91 -17.63 -1.80
CA LYS A 374 16.29 -17.42 -1.32
C LYS A 374 17.29 -17.47 -2.47
N SER A 375 17.17 -18.45 -3.39
CA SER A 375 18.03 -18.49 -4.57
C SER A 375 17.88 -17.25 -5.47
N MET A 376 16.67 -16.68 -5.62
CA MET A 376 16.47 -15.46 -6.42
C MET A 376 17.14 -14.26 -5.76
N HIS A 377 17.00 -14.13 -4.43
CA HIS A 377 17.67 -13.09 -3.66
C HIS A 377 19.19 -13.22 -3.70
N ASP A 378 19.72 -14.38 -3.29
CA ASP A 378 21.14 -14.58 -3.05
C ASP A 378 21.97 -14.66 -4.35
N ASN A 379 21.40 -15.22 -5.43
CA ASN A 379 22.14 -15.48 -6.67
C ASN A 379 21.80 -14.50 -7.81
N TYR A 380 20.62 -13.89 -7.80
CA TYR A 380 20.14 -13.02 -8.90
C TYR A 380 19.86 -11.59 -8.45
N GLY A 381 20.00 -11.28 -7.16
CA GLY A 381 19.79 -9.93 -6.64
C GLY A 381 18.33 -9.48 -6.70
N TRP A 382 17.38 -10.41 -6.70
CA TRP A 382 15.95 -10.08 -6.62
C TRP A 382 15.61 -9.61 -5.21
N GLU A 383 14.68 -8.65 -5.09
CA GLU A 383 14.15 -8.23 -3.81
C GLU A 383 13.03 -9.18 -3.37
N ILE A 384 12.99 -9.53 -2.08
CA ILE A 384 11.82 -10.13 -1.45
C ILE A 384 11.15 -9.07 -0.59
N GLY A 385 10.07 -8.48 -1.10
CA GLY A 385 9.26 -7.47 -0.44
C GLY A 385 8.14 -8.07 0.41
N ALA A 386 7.33 -7.21 1.01
CA ALA A 386 6.16 -7.61 1.80
C ALA A 386 4.84 -7.42 1.03
N HIS A 387 3.89 -8.34 1.20
CA HIS A 387 2.58 -8.26 0.54
C HIS A 387 1.45 -8.62 1.49
N ALA A 388 1.37 -9.89 1.89
CA ALA A 388 0.45 -10.38 2.90
C ALA A 388 1.08 -11.54 3.69
N TRP A 389 0.68 -11.71 4.95
CA TRP A 389 1.04 -12.88 5.73
C TRP A 389 0.32 -14.13 5.20
N SER A 390 -0.99 -14.01 4.96
CA SER A 390 -1.84 -15.13 4.57
C SER A 390 -2.80 -14.81 3.43
N ALA A 391 -3.26 -15.85 2.74
CA ALA A 391 -4.27 -15.70 1.69
C ALA A 391 -5.58 -15.07 2.22
N ALA A 392 -5.95 -15.39 3.46
CA ALA A 392 -7.12 -14.81 4.13
C ALA A 392 -6.94 -13.30 4.37
N ALA A 393 -5.75 -12.88 4.85
CA ALA A 393 -5.45 -11.47 5.04
C ALA A 393 -5.34 -10.72 3.71
N HIS A 394 -4.76 -11.35 2.69
CA HIS A 394 -4.72 -10.82 1.33
C HIS A 394 -6.13 -10.50 0.82
N GLY A 395 -7.08 -11.43 0.97
CA GLY A 395 -8.46 -11.25 0.52
C GLY A 395 -9.25 -10.16 1.28
N VAL A 396 -8.85 -9.82 2.50
CA VAL A 396 -9.46 -8.71 3.27
C VAL A 396 -8.91 -7.36 2.81
N GLY A 397 -7.60 -7.27 2.55
CA GLY A 397 -6.92 -6.00 2.26
C GLY A 397 -6.68 -5.14 3.50
N MET A 398 -5.58 -4.40 3.51
CA MET A 398 -5.15 -3.65 4.70
C MET A 398 -6.19 -2.62 5.18
N PRO A 399 -6.87 -1.83 4.32
CA PRO A 399 -7.82 -0.83 4.80
C PRO A 399 -9.04 -1.39 5.55
N ALA A 400 -9.43 -2.63 5.27
CA ALA A 400 -10.58 -3.28 5.91
C ALA A 400 -10.22 -3.98 7.24
N MET A 401 -8.93 -4.10 7.55
CA MET A 401 -8.47 -4.64 8.83
C MET A 401 -8.57 -3.59 9.94
N SER A 402 -8.82 -4.04 11.18
CA SER A 402 -8.66 -3.18 12.36
C SER A 402 -7.20 -2.72 12.51
N ALA A 403 -6.97 -1.64 13.26
CA ALA A 403 -5.62 -1.13 13.48
C ALA A 403 -4.68 -2.20 14.05
N GLU A 404 -5.15 -2.97 15.03
CA GLU A 404 -4.41 -4.04 15.71
C GLU A 404 -4.10 -5.18 14.74
N ARG A 405 -5.09 -5.60 13.94
CA ARG A 405 -4.90 -6.66 12.96
C ARG A 405 -3.86 -6.26 11.92
N ARG A 406 -3.85 -5.02 11.44
CA ARG A 406 -2.81 -4.51 10.52
C ARG A 406 -1.42 -4.56 11.15
N ILE A 407 -1.29 -4.12 12.40
CA ILE A 407 -0.01 -4.14 13.10
C ILE A 407 0.51 -5.57 13.21
N VAL A 408 -0.31 -6.50 13.70
CA VAL A 408 0.07 -7.93 13.82
C VAL A 408 0.46 -8.52 12.47
N GLU A 409 -0.30 -8.20 11.42
CA GLU A 409 -0.02 -8.65 10.06
C GLU A 409 1.34 -8.15 9.56
N ILE A 410 1.61 -6.85 9.71
CA ILE A 410 2.85 -6.19 9.26
C ILE A 410 4.05 -6.66 10.07
N GLU A 411 3.92 -6.78 11.40
CA GLU A 411 4.98 -7.31 12.27
C GLU A 411 5.33 -8.76 11.92
N SER A 412 4.31 -9.59 11.62
CA SER A 412 4.52 -10.98 11.22
C SER A 412 5.31 -11.07 9.91
N MET A 413 4.95 -10.24 8.91
CA MET A 413 5.70 -10.16 7.65
C MET A 413 7.13 -9.67 7.88
N ALA A 414 7.30 -8.55 8.60
CA ALA A 414 8.62 -7.97 8.85
C ALA A 414 9.54 -8.94 9.62
N SER A 415 9.02 -9.61 10.65
CA SER A 415 9.77 -10.59 11.42
C SER A 415 10.15 -11.81 10.60
N TRP A 416 9.27 -12.29 9.72
CA TRP A 416 9.58 -13.43 8.85
C TRP A 416 10.61 -13.08 7.79
N LEU A 417 10.54 -11.87 7.22
CA LEU A 417 11.51 -11.38 6.24
C LEU A 417 12.90 -11.29 6.88
N ASP A 418 13.00 -10.69 8.06
CA ASP A 418 14.24 -10.59 8.84
C ASP A 418 14.80 -11.99 9.21
N ALA A 419 13.95 -12.88 9.73
CA ALA A 419 14.34 -14.25 10.09
C ALA A 419 14.84 -15.09 8.90
N ASN A 420 14.50 -14.69 7.67
CA ASN A 420 14.97 -15.35 6.45
C ASN A 420 16.10 -14.62 5.74
N GLY A 421 16.64 -13.56 6.33
CA GLY A 421 17.76 -12.78 5.78
C GLY A 421 17.35 -11.76 4.73
N PHE A 422 16.05 -11.49 4.57
CA PHE A 422 15.54 -10.52 3.60
C PHE A 422 15.45 -9.12 4.22
N SER A 423 16.10 -8.15 3.60
CA SER A 423 16.04 -6.73 4.00
C SER A 423 14.99 -5.97 3.19
N ALA A 424 13.72 -6.37 3.33
CA ALA A 424 12.62 -5.77 2.57
C ALA A 424 12.47 -4.26 2.88
N LYS A 425 12.44 -3.44 1.83
CA LYS A 425 12.18 -1.98 1.96
C LYS A 425 10.85 -1.57 1.37
N THR A 426 10.25 -2.44 0.56
CA THR A 426 9.02 -2.13 -0.17
C THR A 426 7.88 -3.06 0.24
N PHE A 427 6.67 -2.53 0.08
CA PHE A 427 5.42 -3.22 0.37
C PHE A 427 4.51 -3.14 -0.86
N ALA A 428 3.81 -4.21 -1.23
CA ALA A 428 2.72 -4.15 -2.21
C ALA A 428 1.39 -4.28 -1.48
N TRP A 429 0.47 -3.33 -1.70
CA TRP A 429 -0.86 -3.38 -1.10
C TRP A 429 -1.63 -4.61 -1.59
N PRO A 430 -2.06 -5.53 -0.70
CA PRO A 430 -3.01 -6.58 -1.07
C PRO A 430 -4.22 -5.97 -1.75
N ILE A 431 -4.68 -6.59 -2.83
CA ILE A 431 -5.77 -6.11 -3.69
C ILE A 431 -5.59 -4.65 -4.20
N GLY A 432 -4.40 -4.09 -4.06
CA GLY A 432 -4.05 -2.70 -4.36
C GLY A 432 -4.56 -1.66 -3.36
N ASN A 433 -5.42 -2.03 -2.42
CA ASN A 433 -6.16 -1.09 -1.58
C ASN A 433 -5.31 -0.51 -0.44
N HIS A 434 -5.39 0.81 -0.25
CA HIS A 434 -4.72 1.52 0.84
C HIS A 434 -5.64 2.59 1.46
N SER A 435 -5.25 3.14 2.60
CA SER A 435 -5.94 4.21 3.32
C SER A 435 -4.92 4.99 4.13
N LYS A 436 -5.25 6.18 4.62
CA LYS A 436 -4.31 6.95 5.46
C LYS A 436 -3.87 6.14 6.67
N ALA A 437 -4.83 5.50 7.33
CA ALA A 437 -4.56 4.73 8.53
C ALA A 437 -3.66 3.50 8.25
N SER A 438 -3.80 2.85 7.08
CA SER A 438 -2.94 1.72 6.73
C SER A 438 -1.57 2.16 6.23
N GLU A 439 -1.48 3.26 5.48
CA GLU A 439 -0.22 3.88 5.08
C GLU A 439 0.63 4.30 6.28
N ASP A 440 -0.01 4.89 7.31
CA ASP A 440 0.67 5.29 8.53
C ASP A 440 1.27 4.05 9.24
N THR A 441 0.54 2.93 9.30
CA THR A 441 1.10 1.66 9.85
C THR A 441 2.25 1.11 8.99
N VAL A 442 2.08 1.02 7.66
CA VAL A 442 3.12 0.50 6.75
C VAL A 442 4.40 1.35 6.78
N ARG A 443 4.28 2.67 6.95
CA ARG A 443 5.40 3.61 7.03
C ARG A 443 6.35 3.34 8.20
N GLU A 444 5.89 2.68 9.25
CA GLU A 444 6.73 2.32 10.40
C GLU A 444 7.73 1.20 10.08
N TYR A 445 7.43 0.38 9.07
CA TYR A 445 8.17 -0.84 8.73
C TYR A 445 8.86 -0.77 7.37
N PHE A 446 8.23 -0.11 6.39
CA PHE A 446 8.70 -0.07 5.00
C PHE A 446 8.97 1.36 4.53
N THR A 447 9.85 1.49 3.54
CA THR A 447 10.25 2.80 2.96
C THR A 447 9.26 3.29 1.91
N ALA A 448 8.59 2.36 1.23
CA ALA A 448 7.65 2.66 0.17
C ALA A 448 6.59 1.56 0.05
N ALA A 449 5.45 1.91 -0.55
CA ALA A 449 4.39 0.96 -0.86
C ALA A 449 3.78 1.19 -2.25
N PHE A 450 3.46 0.09 -2.92
CA PHE A 450 2.99 0.05 -4.30
C PHE A 450 1.52 -0.39 -4.38
N THR A 451 0.72 0.36 -5.14
CA THR A 451 -0.71 0.11 -5.40
C THR A 451 -0.89 -0.82 -6.60
N ALA A 452 -2.04 -1.47 -6.75
CA ALA A 452 -2.38 -2.22 -7.98
C ALA A 452 -3.20 -1.36 -8.96
N THR A 453 -2.73 -0.12 -9.19
CA THR A 453 -3.40 0.88 -10.03
C THR A 453 -3.35 0.53 -11.53
N ARG A 454 -4.03 1.38 -12.32
CA ARG A 454 -4.13 1.33 -13.78
C ARG A 454 -3.45 2.53 -14.44
N VAL A 455 -2.45 3.10 -13.78
CA VAL A 455 -1.75 4.29 -14.26
C VAL A 455 -0.32 3.91 -14.59
N LEU A 456 0.09 4.29 -15.79
CA LEU A 456 1.18 3.60 -16.46
C LEU A 456 2.56 4.04 -15.97
N ASN A 457 2.81 5.34 -15.75
CA ASN A 457 4.13 5.84 -15.38
C ASN A 457 4.11 6.68 -14.11
N GLU A 458 5.19 6.57 -13.33
CA GLU A 458 5.43 7.36 -12.14
C GLU A 458 6.63 8.30 -12.38
N SER A 459 6.65 9.45 -11.72
CA SER A 459 7.83 10.32 -11.76
C SER A 459 9.05 9.61 -11.14
N ALA A 460 10.26 10.03 -11.53
CA ALA A 460 11.48 9.45 -10.98
C ALA A 460 11.62 9.60 -9.45
N CYS A 461 10.95 10.59 -8.87
CA CYS A 461 10.86 10.82 -7.42
C CYS A 461 9.38 10.94 -7.02
N PRO A 462 8.64 9.81 -6.92
CA PRO A 462 7.21 9.81 -6.66
C PRO A 462 6.92 10.62 -5.41
N PRO A 463 5.99 11.59 -5.48
CA PRO A 463 5.70 12.39 -4.31
C PRO A 463 4.86 11.62 -3.28
N ARG A 464 4.29 10.46 -3.65
CA ARG A 464 3.46 9.59 -2.80
C ARG A 464 4.14 8.25 -2.54
N ARG A 465 5.13 8.23 -1.64
CA ARG A 465 5.95 7.05 -1.36
C ARG A 465 5.17 5.80 -0.95
N TYR A 466 3.96 5.94 -0.39
CA TYR A 466 3.13 4.83 0.09
C TYR A 466 1.89 4.57 -0.76
N ALA A 467 1.77 5.25 -1.90
CA ALA A 467 0.71 5.05 -2.89
C ALA A 467 1.30 5.13 -4.30
N ILE A 468 2.47 4.53 -4.50
CA ILE A 468 3.18 4.55 -5.78
C ILE A 468 2.38 3.71 -6.78
N GLN A 469 2.27 4.21 -8.01
CA GLN A 469 1.46 3.60 -9.04
C GLN A 469 2.20 2.46 -9.75
N ARG A 470 1.43 1.48 -10.21
CA ARG A 470 1.94 0.36 -11.01
C ARG A 470 1.06 0.17 -12.23
N CYS A 471 1.65 -0.41 -13.27
CA CYS A 471 0.98 -0.89 -14.45
C CYS A 471 0.68 -2.39 -14.26
N ASN A 472 -0.59 -2.77 -14.05
CA ASN A 472 -0.98 -4.18 -13.99
C ASN A 472 -0.90 -4.81 -15.40
N ALA A 473 0.14 -5.62 -15.62
CA ALA A 473 0.46 -6.19 -16.93
C ALA A 473 -0.58 -7.22 -17.40
N GLY A 474 -1.34 -7.84 -16.49
CA GLY A 474 -2.49 -8.69 -16.85
C GLY A 474 -3.66 -7.86 -17.38
N PHE A 475 -3.88 -6.70 -16.76
CA PHE A 475 -5.08 -5.92 -16.97
C PHE A 475 -4.96 -5.00 -18.19
N GLU A 476 -3.85 -4.27 -18.32
CA GLU A 476 -3.67 -3.24 -19.34
C GLU A 476 -3.46 -3.82 -20.74
N PRO A 477 -4.01 -3.25 -21.81
CA PRO A 477 -3.70 -3.66 -23.19
C PRO A 477 -2.18 -3.61 -23.48
N LEU A 478 -1.69 -4.54 -24.32
CA LEU A 478 -0.25 -4.60 -24.67
C LEU A 478 0.25 -3.28 -25.29
N ALA A 479 -0.57 -2.65 -26.15
CA ALA A 479 -0.22 -1.38 -26.79
C ALA A 479 0.03 -0.27 -25.76
N ASP A 480 -0.78 -0.22 -24.69
CA ASP A 480 -0.66 0.77 -23.63
C ASP A 480 0.60 0.52 -22.79
N ILE A 481 0.94 -0.74 -22.51
CA ILE A 481 2.19 -1.12 -21.84
C ILE A 481 3.41 -0.72 -22.69
N GLN A 482 3.37 -0.94 -24.00
CA GLN A 482 4.46 -0.55 -24.89
C GLN A 482 4.61 0.97 -24.97
N ALA A 483 3.49 1.71 -25.01
CA ALA A 483 3.50 3.17 -24.93
C ALA A 483 4.09 3.66 -23.60
N ALA A 484 3.77 3.01 -22.47
CA ALA A 484 4.32 3.29 -21.16
C ALA A 484 5.84 3.12 -21.10
N ILE A 485 6.34 2.01 -21.66
CA ILE A 485 7.78 1.71 -21.76
C ILE A 485 8.50 2.80 -22.56
N ASN A 486 7.98 3.17 -23.73
CA ASN A 486 8.56 4.24 -24.55
C ASN A 486 8.57 5.58 -23.81
N LYS A 487 7.47 5.87 -23.11
CA LYS A 487 7.32 7.08 -22.31
C LYS A 487 8.30 7.13 -21.15
N VAL A 488 8.62 6.00 -20.51
CA VAL A 488 9.60 5.95 -19.42
C VAL A 488 10.98 6.45 -19.89
N VAL A 489 11.38 6.07 -21.10
CA VAL A 489 12.63 6.49 -21.74
C VAL A 489 12.59 7.98 -22.05
N ALA A 490 11.51 8.44 -22.69
CA ALA A 490 11.35 9.84 -23.09
C ALA A 490 11.35 10.79 -21.87
N ASP A 491 10.66 10.40 -20.79
CA ASP A 491 10.45 11.25 -19.62
C ASP A 491 11.54 11.08 -18.55
N LYS A 492 12.44 10.11 -18.72
CA LYS A 492 13.40 9.65 -17.69
C LYS A 492 12.70 9.36 -16.36
N SER A 493 11.57 8.68 -16.46
CA SER A 493 10.66 8.41 -15.34
C SER A 493 10.83 6.97 -14.83
N VAL A 494 9.86 6.48 -14.06
CA VAL A 494 9.83 5.10 -13.58
C VAL A 494 8.55 4.41 -14.06
N LEU A 495 8.69 3.16 -14.51
CA LEU A 495 7.58 2.26 -14.85
C LEU A 495 7.69 1.03 -13.95
N ILE A 496 6.62 0.72 -13.22
CA ILE A 496 6.55 -0.45 -12.36
C ILE A 496 5.52 -1.41 -12.95
N LEU A 497 5.98 -2.53 -13.50
CA LEU A 497 5.14 -3.57 -14.07
C LEU A 497 4.73 -4.54 -12.97
N CYS A 498 3.42 -4.72 -12.74
CA CYS A 498 2.88 -5.67 -11.79
C CYS A 498 2.38 -6.92 -12.51
N ILE A 499 2.93 -8.08 -12.15
CA ILE A 499 2.67 -9.39 -12.75
C ILE A 499 2.17 -10.33 -11.64
N HIS A 500 1.05 -11.02 -11.85
CA HIS A 500 0.59 -12.06 -10.93
C HIS A 500 0.82 -13.45 -11.52
N ASP A 501 0.35 -13.71 -12.76
CA ASP A 501 0.42 -15.03 -13.39
C ASP A 501 0.53 -14.96 -14.93
N ILE A 502 1.17 -15.97 -15.53
CA ILE A 502 1.25 -16.19 -16.97
C ILE A 502 0.57 -17.52 -17.33
N VAL A 503 -0.66 -17.43 -17.86
CA VAL A 503 -1.52 -18.60 -18.09
C VAL A 503 -1.82 -18.76 -19.58
N SER A 504 -1.64 -19.96 -20.12
CA SER A 504 -2.00 -20.27 -21.51
C SER A 504 -3.50 -20.07 -21.73
N GLY A 505 -3.88 -19.42 -22.84
CA GLY A 505 -5.28 -19.11 -23.15
C GLY A 505 -5.89 -17.95 -22.36
N ALA A 506 -5.13 -17.30 -21.47
CA ALA A 506 -5.59 -16.08 -20.80
C ALA A 506 -5.91 -14.97 -21.81
N ALA A 507 -6.90 -14.14 -21.46
CA ALA A 507 -7.21 -12.93 -22.22
C ALA A 507 -6.00 -11.98 -22.22
N ALA A 508 -5.84 -11.22 -23.31
CA ALA A 508 -4.76 -10.25 -23.44
C ALA A 508 -4.94 -8.99 -22.58
N SER A 509 -6.09 -8.79 -21.94
CA SER A 509 -6.40 -7.64 -21.09
C SER A 509 -7.60 -7.93 -20.17
N GLY A 510 -7.79 -7.12 -19.13
CA GLY A 510 -8.97 -7.13 -18.27
C GLY A 510 -8.92 -8.09 -17.06
N GLY A 511 -7.79 -8.76 -16.81
CA GLY A 511 -7.62 -9.66 -15.66
C GLY A 511 -6.26 -9.49 -14.96
N ASN A 512 -5.97 -10.30 -13.95
CA ASN A 512 -4.65 -10.31 -13.28
C ASN A 512 -3.66 -11.30 -13.92
N VAL A 513 -4.11 -12.07 -14.91
CA VAL A 513 -3.32 -13.08 -15.61
C VAL A 513 -3.10 -12.65 -17.07
N MET A 514 -2.00 -13.05 -17.68
CA MET A 514 -1.71 -12.78 -19.10
C MET A 514 -1.22 -14.00 -19.86
N PRO A 515 -1.37 -14.04 -21.19
CA PRO A 515 -0.83 -15.12 -22.00
C PRO A 515 0.70 -14.98 -22.19
N PRO A 516 1.45 -16.09 -22.39
CA PRO A 516 2.90 -16.07 -22.63
C PRO A 516 3.35 -15.15 -23.78
N ALA A 517 2.55 -15.04 -24.84
CA ALA A 517 2.86 -14.16 -25.98
C ALA A 517 2.89 -12.67 -25.58
N LYS A 518 2.02 -12.26 -24.65
CA LYS A 518 2.00 -10.89 -24.13
C LYS A 518 3.23 -10.63 -23.26
N TRP A 519 3.58 -11.57 -22.37
CA TRP A 519 4.82 -11.50 -21.59
C TRP A 519 6.05 -11.33 -22.48
N THR A 520 6.19 -12.17 -23.50
CA THR A 520 7.30 -12.11 -24.47
C THR A 520 7.40 -10.74 -25.14
N SER A 521 6.24 -10.17 -25.52
CA SER A 521 6.17 -8.86 -26.16
C SER A 521 6.56 -7.72 -25.21
N ILE A 522 6.18 -7.81 -23.93
CA ILE A 522 6.57 -6.86 -22.89
C ILE A 522 8.09 -6.90 -22.69
N VAL A 523 8.66 -8.09 -22.48
CA VAL A 523 10.12 -8.26 -22.27
C VAL A 523 10.91 -7.74 -23.48
N THR A 524 10.46 -8.02 -24.70
CA THR A 524 11.07 -7.50 -25.93
C THR A 524 11.04 -5.97 -25.98
N ALA A 525 9.92 -5.34 -25.59
CA ALA A 525 9.83 -3.89 -25.54
C ALA A 525 10.77 -3.29 -24.47
N VAL A 526 10.88 -3.93 -23.29
CA VAL A 526 11.83 -3.53 -22.25
C VAL A 526 13.28 -3.65 -22.74
N GLU A 527 13.60 -4.68 -23.53
CA GLU A 527 14.93 -4.84 -24.12
C GLU A 527 15.29 -3.68 -25.05
N GLY A 528 14.33 -3.25 -25.88
CA GLY A 528 14.47 -2.03 -26.69
C GLY A 528 14.71 -0.77 -25.85
N ALA A 529 14.00 -0.62 -24.73
CA ALA A 529 14.20 0.50 -23.80
C ALA A 529 15.58 0.47 -23.11
N VAL A 530 16.05 -0.72 -22.72
CA VAL A 530 17.38 -0.91 -22.12
C VAL A 530 18.48 -0.58 -23.13
N ALA A 531 18.31 -0.96 -24.40
CA ALA A 531 19.26 -0.63 -25.47
C ALA A 531 19.43 0.89 -25.70
N VAL A 532 18.44 1.70 -25.31
CA VAL A 532 18.49 3.18 -25.38
C VAL A 532 18.71 3.86 -24.02
N GLY A 533 19.11 3.08 -23.00
CA GLY A 533 19.60 3.62 -21.72
C GLY A 533 18.65 3.50 -20.53
N ALA A 534 17.54 2.77 -20.64
CA ALA A 534 16.75 2.40 -19.47
C ALA A 534 17.50 1.38 -18.60
N GLN A 535 17.19 1.35 -17.30
CA GLN A 535 17.73 0.42 -16.32
C GLN A 535 16.61 -0.45 -15.76
N VAL A 536 16.89 -1.75 -15.59
CA VAL A 536 16.00 -2.64 -14.84
C VAL A 536 16.50 -2.75 -13.40
N LYS A 537 15.63 -2.47 -12.43
CA LYS A 537 15.96 -2.42 -11.00
C LYS A 537 14.88 -3.12 -10.17
N THR A 538 15.25 -3.49 -8.94
CA THR A 538 14.30 -3.85 -7.88
C THR A 538 13.68 -2.59 -7.27
N GLY A 539 12.53 -2.79 -6.61
CA GLY A 539 11.85 -1.77 -5.83
C GLY A 539 12.76 -1.13 -4.78
N ASP A 540 13.40 -1.93 -3.93
CA ASP A 540 14.30 -1.46 -2.86
C ASP A 540 15.49 -0.65 -3.40
N ASN A 541 16.10 -1.07 -4.51
CA ASN A 541 17.21 -0.37 -5.14
C ASN A 541 16.77 1.01 -5.61
N TRP A 542 15.62 1.09 -6.29
CA TRP A 542 15.08 2.37 -6.73
C TRP A 542 14.71 3.28 -5.55
N VAL A 543 13.95 2.77 -4.57
CA VAL A 543 13.49 3.62 -3.44
C VAL A 543 14.63 4.10 -2.55
N SER A 544 15.76 3.37 -2.51
CA SER A 544 16.96 3.78 -1.78
C SER A 544 17.69 4.95 -2.46
N ASN A 545 17.48 5.15 -3.75
CA ASN A 545 18.14 6.17 -4.57
C ASN A 545 17.30 7.46 -4.71
N ILE A 546 15.99 7.41 -4.44
CA ILE A 546 15.12 8.59 -4.41
C ILE A 546 15.24 9.30 -3.05
N ARG A 547 16.31 10.09 -2.88
CA ARG A 547 16.47 10.91 -1.67
C ARG A 547 15.51 12.07 -1.66
#